data_AF-A0AB36X4R4-F1
#
_entry.id   AF-A0AB36X4R4-F1
#
_cell.length_a   1.000
_cell.length_b   1.000
_cell.length_c   1.000
_cell.angle_alpha   90.00
_cell.angle_beta   90.00
_cell.angle_gamma   90.00
#
_symmetry.space_group_name_H-M   'P 1'
#
loop_
_entity.id
_entity.type
_entity.pdbx_description
1 polymer ?
#
loop_
_entity_poly.entity_id
_entity_poly.type
_entity_poly.pdbx_seq_one_letter_code
_entity_poly.pdbx_strand_id
1 'polypeptide(L)'
;MRVNFTIEGPPVGKARPRVTRTVTYTPAKTARYEDLVRYTAINSFKGVFDKDEPLDVKIIAYFEIPKSLSKKRKALCLNNQELPTKKPDADNVGKIIMDGMNPKMKRDKRLHKMVEVMRGVYHDDKQVTTLLVKKRYAERARVDVRIKRDIGD
;
A
#
# COMPACT_ATOMS: atom_id res chain seq x y z
N MET A 1 -0.49 -19.80 -0.95
CA MET A 1 -0.94 -18.94 0.17
C MET A 1 -1.64 -17.70 -0.35
N ARG A 2 -2.57 -17.09 0.41
CA ARG A 2 -3.25 -15.83 0.01
C ARG A 2 -3.49 -14.95 1.23
N VAL A 3 -3.20 -13.66 1.08
CA VAL A 3 -3.42 -12.61 2.08
C VAL A 3 -4.36 -11.57 1.49
N ASN A 4 -5.38 -11.18 2.25
CA ASN A 4 -6.22 -10.02 1.91
C ASN A 4 -6.33 -9.14 3.15
N PHE A 5 -6.23 -7.82 2.97
CA PHE A 5 -6.46 -6.87 4.04
C PHE A 5 -6.95 -5.53 3.49
N THR A 6 -7.56 -4.74 4.37
CA THR A 6 -8.13 -3.44 4.04
C THR A 6 -7.57 -2.38 4.98
N ILE A 7 -7.04 -1.29 4.40
CA ILE A 7 -6.64 -0.11 5.14
C ILE A 7 -7.79 0.89 5.07
N GLU A 8 -8.41 1.15 6.23
CA GLU A 8 -9.48 2.14 6.34
C GLU A 8 -8.96 3.57 6.15
N GLY A 9 -9.77 4.40 5.47
CA GLY A 9 -9.47 5.80 5.24
C GLY A 9 -8.98 6.13 3.81
N PRO A 10 -8.78 7.42 3.52
CA PRO A 10 -8.46 7.87 2.17
C PRO A 10 -7.12 7.31 1.66
N PRO A 11 -7.04 6.89 0.39
CA PRO A 11 -5.78 6.48 -0.22
C PRO A 11 -4.71 7.57 -0.06
N VAL A 12 -3.54 7.18 0.43
CA VAL A 12 -2.35 8.04 0.53
C VAL A 12 -1.36 7.61 -0.54
N GLY A 13 -0.61 8.57 -1.10
CA GLY A 13 0.46 8.28 -2.05
C GLY A 13 1.82 8.48 -1.40
N LYS A 14 2.84 7.78 -1.91
CA LYS A 14 4.23 7.97 -1.51
C LYS A 14 4.65 9.42 -1.80
N ALA A 15 5.07 10.14 -0.77
CA ALA A 15 5.72 11.44 -0.94
C ALA A 15 7.22 11.24 -1.19
N ARG A 16 7.83 12.14 -1.96
CA ARG A 16 9.28 12.14 -2.16
C ARG A 16 9.99 12.44 -0.83
N PRO A 17 11.16 11.81 -0.57
CA PRO A 17 12.01 12.19 0.55
C PRO A 17 12.33 13.68 0.50
N ARG A 18 12.37 14.32 1.67
CA ARG A 18 12.79 15.71 1.83
C ARG A 18 14.27 15.73 2.12
N VAL A 19 14.99 16.59 1.41
CA VAL A 19 16.43 16.79 1.59
C VAL A 19 16.64 18.09 2.36
N THR A 20 17.35 18.01 3.48
CA THR A 20 17.93 19.16 4.15
C THR A 20 19.42 19.22 3.84
N ARG A 21 20.10 20.27 4.31
CA ARG A 21 21.55 20.42 4.13
C ARG A 21 22.38 19.23 4.67
N THR A 22 21.83 18.48 5.63
CA THR A 22 22.56 17.43 6.35
C THR A 22 21.88 16.06 6.32
N VAL A 23 20.57 15.99 6.04
CA VAL A 23 19.79 14.75 6.16
C VAL A 23 18.73 14.67 5.07
N THR A 24 18.60 13.48 4.48
CA THR A 24 17.41 13.12 3.68
C THR A 24 16.46 12.31 4.55
N TYR A 25 15.19 12.71 4.63
CA TYR A 25 14.19 12.03 5.45
C TYR A 25 12.84 11.86 4.74
N THR A 26 12.16 10.75 5.03
CA THR A 26 10.79 10.50 4.58
C THR A 26 9.82 11.35 5.41
N PRO A 27 8.87 12.08 4.79
CA PRO A 27 7.87 12.82 5.52
C PRO A 27 7.09 11.96 6.53
N ALA A 28 6.83 12.50 7.73
CA ALA A 28 6.18 11.76 8.81
C ALA A 28 4.84 11.13 8.42
N LYS A 29 4.05 11.81 7.57
CA LYS A 29 2.77 11.27 7.07
C LYS A 29 2.96 9.98 6.26
N THR A 30 3.99 9.93 5.42
CA THR A 30 4.32 8.76 4.61
C THR A 30 4.80 7.61 5.49
N ALA A 31 5.73 7.88 6.41
CA ALA A 31 6.23 6.86 7.34
C ALA A 31 5.12 6.27 8.23
N ARG A 32 4.21 7.11 8.74
CA ARG A 32 3.04 6.65 9.53
C ARG A 32 2.09 5.78 8.71
N TYR A 33 1.88 6.11 7.44
CA TYR A 33 1.00 5.31 6.59
C TYR A 33 1.63 3.97 6.23
N GLU A 34 2.94 3.92 5.96
CA GLU A 34 3.68 2.65 5.79
C GLU A 34 3.58 1.77 7.04
N ASP A 35 3.70 2.37 8.24
CA ASP A 35 3.52 1.64 9.50
C ASP A 35 2.09 1.10 9.67
N LEU A 36 1.07 1.87 9.29
CA LEU A 36 -0.32 1.44 9.29
C LEU A 36 -0.54 0.25 8.34
N VAL A 37 -0.04 0.34 7.10
CA VAL A 37 -0.10 -0.75 6.12
C VAL A 37 0.51 -2.03 6.69
N ARG A 38 1.72 -1.93 7.25
CA ARG A 38 2.45 -3.05 7.85
C ARG A 38 1.66 -3.71 8.97
N TYR A 39 1.16 -2.89 9.90
CA TYR A 39 0.38 -3.34 11.05
C TYR A 39 -0.90 -4.06 10.61
N THR A 40 -1.66 -3.46 9.70
CA THR A 40 -2.89 -4.05 9.17
C THR A 40 -2.62 -5.38 8.47
N ALA A 41 -1.55 -5.45 7.68
CA ALA A 41 -1.20 -6.66 6.96
C ALA A 41 -0.79 -7.81 7.88
N ILE A 42 0.08 -7.56 8.87
CA ILE A 42 0.53 -8.57 9.85
C ILE A 42 -0.60 -9.05 10.76
N ASN A 43 -1.55 -8.19 11.10
CA ASN A 43 -2.72 -8.62 11.88
C ASN A 43 -3.70 -9.46 11.06
N SER A 44 -3.73 -9.24 9.75
CA SER A 44 -4.57 -10.01 8.83
C SER A 44 -3.93 -11.35 8.43
N PHE A 45 -2.62 -11.52 8.67
CA PHE A 45 -1.87 -12.68 8.25
C PHE A 45 -0.70 -13.00 9.20
N LYS A 46 -0.74 -14.21 9.79
CA LYS A 46 0.25 -14.62 10.81
C LYS A 46 1.59 -15.13 10.24
N GLY A 47 1.74 -15.29 8.93
CA GLY A 47 2.98 -15.79 8.29
C GLY A 47 3.82 -14.71 7.61
N VAL A 48 4.79 -15.18 6.81
CA VAL A 48 5.57 -14.41 5.82
C VAL A 48 5.66 -15.29 4.58
N PHE A 49 5.63 -14.72 3.38
CA PHE A 49 5.87 -15.48 2.14
C PHE A 49 7.34 -15.92 2.05
N ASP A 50 7.61 -17.11 1.51
CA ASP A 50 8.97 -17.62 1.40
C ASP A 50 9.83 -16.72 0.50
N LYS A 51 11.13 -16.59 0.79
CA LYS A 51 12.03 -15.61 0.14
C LYS A 51 12.09 -15.68 -1.39
N ASP A 52 11.93 -16.87 -1.95
CA ASP A 52 12.01 -17.13 -3.39
C ASP A 52 10.62 -17.39 -4.02
N GLU A 53 9.53 -17.13 -3.28
CA GLU A 53 8.17 -17.23 -3.81
C GLU A 53 7.81 -15.96 -4.60
N PRO A 54 7.46 -16.07 -5.90
CA PRO A 54 6.99 -14.95 -6.71
C PRO A 54 5.55 -14.57 -6.33
N LEU A 55 5.24 -13.28 -6.29
CA LEU A 55 3.99 -12.75 -5.74
C LEU A 55 3.21 -11.89 -6.76
N ASP A 56 1.90 -12.14 -6.85
CA ASP A 56 0.89 -11.27 -7.48
C ASP A 56 0.25 -10.41 -6.39
N VAL A 57 0.50 -9.11 -6.50
CA VAL A 57 -0.07 -8.07 -5.65
C VAL A 57 -1.12 -7.28 -6.43
N LYS A 58 -2.34 -7.23 -5.89
CA LYS A 58 -3.43 -6.41 -6.39
C LYS A 58 -3.85 -5.39 -5.35
N ILE A 59 -3.80 -4.12 -5.73
CA ILE A 59 -4.16 -2.97 -4.89
C ILE A 59 -5.34 -2.26 -5.54
N ILE A 60 -6.42 -2.06 -4.79
CA ILE A 60 -7.56 -1.25 -5.21
C ILE A 60 -7.72 -0.09 -4.23
N ALA A 61 -7.39 1.12 -4.68
CA ALA A 61 -7.62 2.35 -3.94
C ALA A 61 -9.04 2.87 -4.20
N TYR A 62 -9.87 2.81 -3.17
CA TYR A 62 -11.21 3.34 -3.18
C TYR A 62 -11.22 4.77 -2.66
N PHE A 63 -11.66 5.69 -3.51
CA PHE A 63 -11.88 7.07 -3.18
C PHE A 63 -13.35 7.30 -2.84
N GLU A 64 -13.60 8.13 -1.84
CA GLU A 64 -14.97 8.54 -1.52
C GLU A 64 -15.59 9.32 -2.70
N ILE A 65 -16.85 9.01 -2.97
CA ILE A 65 -17.68 9.70 -3.95
C ILE A 65 -17.99 11.11 -3.45
N PRO A 66 -17.70 12.19 -4.21
CA PRO A 66 -18.00 13.54 -3.76
C PRO A 66 -19.50 13.71 -3.45
N LYS A 67 -19.80 14.29 -2.28
CA LYS A 67 -21.18 14.47 -1.81
C LYS A 67 -22.03 15.31 -2.77
N SER A 68 -21.40 16.24 -3.47
CA SER A 68 -22.01 17.14 -4.47
C SER A 68 -22.42 16.46 -5.77
N LEU A 69 -21.99 15.21 -6.05
CA LEU A 69 -22.43 14.51 -7.26
C LEU A 69 -23.93 14.18 -7.20
N SER A 70 -24.60 14.29 -8.35
CA SER A 70 -26.00 13.89 -8.50
C SER A 70 -26.18 12.38 -8.28
N LYS A 71 -27.38 11.95 -7.87
CA LYS A 71 -27.70 10.52 -7.65
C LYS A 71 -27.30 9.65 -8.86
N LYS A 72 -27.58 10.13 -10.08
CA LYS A 72 -27.20 9.46 -11.33
C LYS A 72 -25.68 9.26 -11.43
N ARG A 73 -24.88 10.30 -11.22
CA ARG A 73 -23.41 10.20 -11.28
C ARG A 73 -22.84 9.34 -10.17
N LYS A 74 -23.41 9.38 -8.96
CA LYS A 74 -23.03 8.48 -7.87
C LYS A 74 -23.21 7.00 -8.28
N ALA A 75 -24.31 6.67 -8.96
CA ALA A 75 -24.53 5.32 -9.49
C ALA A 75 -23.50 4.94 -10.56
N LEU A 76 -23.14 5.84 -11.48
CA LEU A 76 -22.08 5.61 -12.47
C LEU A 76 -20.72 5.33 -11.80
N CYS A 77 -20.40 6.06 -10.73
CA CYS A 77 -19.18 5.86 -9.95
C CYS A 77 -19.16 4.47 -9.29
N LEU A 78 -20.27 4.05 -8.66
CA LEU A 78 -20.39 2.75 -8.00
C LEU A 78 -20.34 1.58 -9.00
N ASN A 79 -20.86 1.78 -10.21
CA ASN A 79 -20.82 0.80 -11.29
C ASN A 79 -19.51 0.82 -12.10
N ASN A 80 -18.48 1.55 -11.65
CA ASN A 80 -17.19 1.69 -12.33
C ASN A 80 -17.26 2.28 -13.75
N GLN A 81 -18.35 2.96 -14.10
CA GLN A 81 -18.52 3.66 -15.38
C GLN A 81 -17.88 5.06 -15.34
N GLU A 82 -17.81 5.68 -14.16
CA GLU A 82 -17.03 6.88 -13.89
C GLU A 82 -15.90 6.53 -12.91
N LEU A 83 -14.65 6.87 -13.25
CA LEU A 83 -13.46 6.49 -12.48
C LEU A 83 -12.78 7.72 -11.84
N PRO A 84 -12.16 7.59 -10.66
CA PRO A 84 -11.50 8.70 -10.00
C PRO A 84 -10.21 9.14 -10.71
N THR A 85 -10.20 10.38 -11.17
CA THR A 85 -9.04 11.07 -11.78
C THR A 85 -8.37 12.05 -10.81
N LYS A 86 -8.36 11.73 -9.51
CA LYS A 86 -7.75 12.56 -8.45
C LYS A 86 -6.47 11.94 -7.89
N LYS A 87 -5.65 12.79 -7.28
CA LYS A 87 -4.47 12.38 -6.49
C LYS A 87 -4.89 11.63 -5.22
N PRO A 88 -4.03 10.75 -4.68
CA PRO A 88 -2.70 10.38 -5.18
C PRO A 88 -2.72 9.57 -6.48
N ASP A 89 -1.66 9.65 -7.26
CA ASP A 89 -1.45 8.87 -8.51
C ASP A 89 -1.38 7.37 -8.22
N ALA A 90 -1.75 6.54 -9.21
CA ALA A 90 -1.86 5.09 -8.99
C ALA A 90 -0.50 4.48 -8.65
N ASP A 91 0.59 4.92 -9.30
CA ASP A 91 1.94 4.48 -8.99
C ASP A 91 2.37 4.89 -7.58
N ASN A 92 2.01 6.10 -7.12
CA ASN A 92 2.32 6.58 -5.79
C ASN A 92 1.54 5.81 -4.70
N VAL A 93 0.29 5.43 -4.98
CA VAL A 93 -0.46 4.49 -4.13
C VAL A 93 0.23 3.13 -4.10
N GLY A 94 0.59 2.58 -5.26
CA GLY A 94 1.30 1.30 -5.35
C GLY A 94 2.57 1.31 -4.50
N LYS A 95 3.43 2.31 -4.70
CA LYS A 95 4.69 2.48 -3.96
C LYS A 95 4.51 2.50 -2.45
N ILE A 96 3.57 3.29 -1.92
CA ILE A 96 3.44 3.40 -0.45
C ILE A 96 2.90 2.12 0.19
N ILE A 97 2.05 1.38 -0.52
CA ILE A 97 1.53 0.10 -0.04
C ILE A 97 2.64 -0.96 -0.07
N MET A 98 3.42 -1.03 -1.16
CA MET A 98 4.57 -1.92 -1.28
C MET A 98 5.64 -1.62 -0.22
N ASP A 99 6.01 -0.36 -0.03
CA ASP A 99 6.94 0.07 1.03
C ASP A 99 6.42 -0.29 2.43
N GLY A 100 5.10 -0.22 2.63
CA GLY A 100 4.44 -0.61 3.88
C GLY A 100 4.44 -2.12 4.13
N MET A 101 4.48 -2.95 3.09
CA MET A 101 4.53 -4.42 3.22
C MET A 101 5.95 -4.97 3.41
N ASN A 102 6.98 -4.19 3.06
CA ASN A 102 8.38 -4.51 3.35
C ASN A 102 8.66 -4.57 4.87
N PRO A 103 9.64 -5.38 5.33
CA PRO A 103 10.10 -5.35 6.71
C PRO A 103 10.58 -3.95 7.13
N LYS A 104 10.28 -3.57 8.37
CA LYS A 104 10.75 -2.29 8.92
C LYS A 104 12.14 -2.48 9.51
N MET A 105 13.12 -1.81 8.93
CA MET A 105 14.50 -1.81 9.41
C MET A 105 14.81 -0.52 10.17
N LYS A 106 15.58 -0.61 11.25
CA LYS A 106 16.10 0.54 12.01
C LYS A 106 17.59 0.35 12.27
N ARG A 107 18.37 1.44 12.20
CA ARG A 107 19.78 1.40 12.60
C ARG A 107 19.88 1.23 14.11
N ASP A 108 20.49 0.13 14.54
CA ASP A 108 20.96 -0.05 15.91
C ASP A 108 22.28 0.71 16.06
N LYS A 109 22.28 1.72 16.94
CA LYS A 109 23.45 2.59 17.17
C LYS A 109 24.61 1.85 17.83
N ARG A 110 24.33 0.86 18.66
CA ARG A 110 25.35 0.07 19.36
C ARG A 110 26.00 -0.90 18.39
N LEU A 111 25.19 -1.61 17.61
CA LEU A 111 25.67 -2.62 16.68
C LEU A 111 26.18 -2.04 15.36
N HIS A 112 25.95 -0.75 15.10
CA HIS A 112 26.25 -0.09 13.84
C HIS A 112 25.66 -0.81 12.61
N LYS A 113 24.52 -1.50 12.79
CA LYS A 113 23.86 -2.33 11.77
C LYS A 113 22.38 -2.03 11.66
N MET A 114 21.78 -2.34 10.52
CA MET A 114 20.33 -2.33 10.36
C MET A 114 19.75 -3.59 11.02
N VAL A 115 18.76 -3.41 11.89
CA VAL A 115 18.03 -4.50 12.53
C VAL A 115 16.56 -4.41 12.14
N GLU A 116 15.94 -5.55 11.91
CA GLU A 116 14.50 -5.63 11.72
C GLU A 116 13.79 -5.31 13.04
N VAL A 117 12.89 -4.34 13.02
CA VAL A 117 12.06 -3.96 14.17
C VAL A 117 10.61 -4.40 14.05
N MET A 118 10.18 -4.74 12.83
CA MET A 118 8.86 -5.28 12.54
C MET A 118 8.94 -6.04 11.22
N ARG A 119 8.46 -7.29 11.21
CA ARG A 119 8.43 -8.12 10.00
C ARG A 119 7.59 -7.49 8.89
N GLY A 120 7.86 -7.90 7.65
CA GLY A 120 7.01 -7.60 6.50
C GLY A 120 5.98 -8.70 6.24
N VAL A 121 5.23 -8.56 5.15
CA VAL A 121 4.41 -9.65 4.61
C VAL A 121 5.24 -10.60 3.74
N TYR A 122 6.26 -10.04 3.08
CA TYR A 122 7.31 -10.72 2.32
C TYR A 122 8.68 -10.22 2.80
N HIS A 123 9.75 -10.87 2.34
CA HIS A 123 11.11 -10.51 2.74
C HIS A 123 11.65 -9.29 2.00
N ASP A 124 11.28 -9.13 0.72
CA ASP A 124 11.76 -8.07 -0.15
C ASP A 124 10.75 -7.85 -1.29
N ASP A 125 10.54 -6.60 -1.71
CA ASP A 125 9.58 -6.26 -2.78
C ASP A 125 9.99 -6.80 -4.15
N LYS A 126 11.25 -7.21 -4.34
CA LYS A 126 11.69 -7.97 -5.51
C LYS A 126 10.92 -9.28 -5.74
N GLN A 127 10.25 -9.79 -4.70
CA GLN A 127 9.39 -10.97 -4.81
C GLN A 127 8.10 -10.69 -5.60
N VAL A 128 7.69 -9.42 -5.72
CA VAL A 128 6.46 -9.05 -6.42
C VAL A 128 6.74 -8.99 -7.91
N THR A 129 6.34 -10.05 -8.63
CA THR A 129 6.50 -10.18 -10.07
C THR A 129 5.32 -9.62 -10.85
N THR A 130 4.14 -9.60 -10.24
CA THR A 130 2.93 -9.02 -10.83
C THR A 130 2.34 -7.97 -9.90
N LEU A 131 2.15 -6.74 -10.40
CA LEU A 131 1.54 -5.64 -9.64
C LEU A 131 0.39 -5.00 -10.43
N LEU A 132 -0.81 -5.04 -9.86
CA LEU A 132 -1.99 -4.37 -10.40
C LEU A 132 -2.49 -3.30 -9.43
N VAL A 133 -2.46 -2.03 -9.84
CA VAL A 133 -3.04 -0.92 -9.07
C VAL A 133 -4.25 -0.34 -9.79
N LYS A 134 -5.41 -0.31 -9.13
CA LYS A 134 -6.64 0.30 -9.64
C LYS A 134 -7.11 1.40 -8.70
N LYS A 135 -7.60 2.51 -9.28
CA LYS A 135 -8.38 3.50 -8.54
C LYS A 135 -9.86 3.31 -8.84
N ARG A 136 -10.71 3.35 -7.81
CA ARG A 136 -12.16 3.20 -7.90
C ARG A 136 -12.87 4.16 -6.96
N TYR A 137 -14.16 4.38 -7.19
CA TYR A 137 -15.00 5.09 -6.23
C TYR A 137 -15.69 4.09 -5.29
N ALA A 138 -15.98 4.52 -4.07
CA ALA A 138 -16.84 3.81 -3.13
C ALA A 138 -17.53 4.80 -2.18
N GLU A 139 -18.48 4.31 -1.39
CA GLU A 139 -19.14 5.10 -0.34
C GLU A 139 -18.17 5.52 0.77
N ARG A 140 -17.20 4.66 1.10
CA ARG A 140 -16.15 4.93 2.08
C ARG A 140 -14.79 4.73 1.45
N ALA A 141 -13.89 5.68 1.71
CA ALA A 141 -12.53 5.59 1.22
C ALA A 141 -11.75 4.52 1.98
N ARG A 142 -11.01 3.70 1.25
CA ARG A 142 -10.18 2.61 1.78
C ARG A 142 -9.18 2.13 0.73
N VAL A 143 -8.24 1.28 1.11
CA VAL A 143 -7.37 0.57 0.19
C VAL A 143 -7.47 -0.93 0.46
N ASP A 144 -7.93 -1.69 -0.53
CA ASP A 144 -8.00 -3.15 -0.46
C ASP A 144 -6.75 -3.73 -1.13
N VAL A 145 -6.06 -4.63 -0.42
CA VAL A 145 -4.83 -5.28 -0.88
C VAL A 145 -5.02 -6.79 -0.87
N ARG A 146 -4.66 -7.44 -1.98
CA ARG A 146 -4.56 -8.88 -2.10
C ARG A 146 -3.15 -9.26 -2.52
N ILE A 147 -2.61 -10.27 -1.88
CA ILE A 147 -1.33 -10.90 -2.23
C ILE A 147 -1.58 -12.40 -2.37
N LYS A 148 -1.07 -13.00 -3.44
CA LYS A 148 -1.04 -14.45 -3.63
C LYS A 148 0.27 -14.83 -4.33
N ARG A 149 0.58 -16.13 -4.33
CA ARG A 149 1.60 -16.67 -5.22
C ARG A 149 1.28 -16.33 -6.68
N ASP A 150 2.27 -15.86 -7.40
CA ASP A 150 2.22 -15.71 -8.85
C ASP A 150 2.45 -17.06 -9.52
N ILE A 151 1.60 -17.38 -10.50
CA ILE A 151 1.63 -18.64 -11.25
C ILE A 151 2.09 -18.43 -12.71
N GLY A 152 2.32 -17.18 -13.13
CA GLY A 152 2.88 -16.86 -14.44
C GLY A 152 1.90 -16.82 -15.61
N ASP A 153 0.60 -16.62 -15.32
CA ASP A 153 -0.47 -16.50 -16.33
C ASP A 153 -0.48 -15.15 -17.07
#